data_AF-A0A834S4Y3-F1
#
_entry.id   AF-A0A834S4Y3-F1
#
_cell.length_a   1.000
_cell.length_b   1.000
_cell.length_c   1.000
_cell.angle_alpha   90.00
_cell.angle_beta   90.00
_cell.angle_gamma   90.00
#
_symmetry.space_group_name_H-M   'P 1'
#
loop_
_entity.id
_entity.type
_entity.pdbx_description
1 polymer ?
#
loop_
_entity_poly.entity_id
_entity_poly.type
_entity_poly.pdbx_seq_one_letter_code
_entity_poly.pdbx_strand_id
1 'polypeptide(L)'
;MANTTKITYDEVPLSFGSSTNFRLLTIEPCSDPNDEVYCNLHVRAMEEPPQYIALSYTWGEPSPTRMIMLNGRPFRVRQNLWDFLVQARSHNLTTMLWVDALCIDQSQFKERNHQVSMMGRIYSGANYVIVWLGRVTPTLEKSWQLMNTTYLYFIKMWINKPAG
;
A
#
# COMPACT_ATOMS: atom_id res chain seq x y z
N MET A 1 -10.99 -2.07 18.11
CA MET A 1 -10.07 -1.83 16.97
C MET A 1 -10.05 -0.38 16.48
N ALA A 2 -11.18 0.33 16.40
CA ALA A 2 -11.21 1.69 15.84
C ALA A 2 -10.24 2.68 16.54
N ASN A 3 -10.03 2.54 17.85
CA ASN A 3 -9.13 3.42 18.60
C ASN A 3 -7.65 3.22 18.23
N THR A 4 -7.23 1.98 17.97
CA THR A 4 -5.83 1.64 17.65
C THR A 4 -5.41 2.19 16.29
N THR A 5 -6.28 2.04 15.27
CA THR A 5 -6.04 2.54 13.91
C THR A 5 -5.87 4.07 13.89
N LYS A 6 -6.74 4.79 14.62
CA LYS A 6 -6.65 6.25 14.71
C LYS A 6 -5.32 6.71 15.33
N ILE A 7 -4.92 6.08 16.44
CA ILE A 7 -3.66 6.41 17.13
C ILE A 7 -2.44 6.18 16.21
N THR A 8 -2.43 5.12 15.41
CA THR A 8 -1.33 4.86 14.46
C THR A 8 -1.11 6.04 13.50
N TYR A 9 -2.18 6.68 13.02
CA TYR A 9 -2.07 7.80 12.06
C TYR A 9 -1.84 9.15 12.73
N ASP A 10 -2.30 9.34 13.97
CA ASP A 10 -2.05 10.54 14.76
C ASP A 10 -0.53 10.70 15.10
N GLU A 11 0.24 9.61 15.15
CA GLU A 11 1.70 9.63 15.34
C GLU A 11 2.47 10.02 14.08
N VAL A 12 1.85 9.87 12.90
CA VAL A 12 2.44 10.21 11.60
C VAL A 12 1.46 11.07 10.79
N PRO A 13 1.09 12.27 11.26
CA PRO A 13 0.04 13.07 10.65
C PRO A 13 0.49 13.62 9.28
N LEU A 14 -0.44 13.69 8.33
CA LEU A 14 -0.21 14.36 7.06
C LEU A 14 -0.73 15.80 7.13
N SER A 15 0.13 16.76 6.81
CA SER A 15 -0.23 18.18 6.72
C SER A 15 -0.90 18.48 5.38
N PHE A 16 -1.98 19.28 5.41
CA PHE A 16 -2.71 19.75 4.22
C PHE A 16 -2.29 21.16 3.79
N GLY A 17 -1.08 21.60 4.17
CA GLY A 17 -0.55 22.95 3.93
C GLY A 17 0.15 23.10 2.58
N SER A 18 1.07 24.05 2.48
CA SER A 18 1.82 24.34 1.24
C SER A 18 2.76 23.20 0.80
N SER A 19 3.29 22.42 1.74
CA SER A 19 4.11 21.23 1.46
C SER A 19 3.24 19.98 1.35
N THR A 20 3.38 19.24 0.26
CA THR A 20 2.59 18.04 0.01
C THR A 20 3.30 16.81 0.58
N ASN A 21 2.69 16.16 1.58
CA ASN A 21 3.27 14.99 2.23
C ASN A 21 2.47 13.71 1.95
N PHE A 22 3.16 12.57 2.00
CA PHE A 22 2.59 11.23 1.90
C PHE A 22 3.33 10.27 2.83
N ARG A 23 2.75 9.10 3.10
CA ARG A 23 3.41 8.07 3.90
C ARG A 23 4.02 7.00 3.02
N LEU A 24 5.18 6.51 3.42
CA LEU A 24 5.81 5.31 2.89
C LEU A 24 5.93 4.26 3.98
N LEU A 25 5.86 3.00 3.58
CA LEU A 25 5.91 1.82 4.43
C LEU A 25 7.28 1.15 4.32
N THR A 26 7.88 0.78 5.43
CA THR A 26 9.00 -0.17 5.48
C THR A 26 8.53 -1.46 6.14
N ILE A 27 8.97 -2.61 5.64
CA ILE A 27 8.72 -3.92 6.24
C ILE A 27 9.98 -4.32 7.00
N GLU A 28 9.84 -4.74 8.26
CA GLU A 28 10.98 -5.22 9.03
C GLU A 28 11.37 -6.64 8.59
N PRO A 29 12.69 -6.94 8.51
CA PRO A 29 13.15 -8.30 8.25
C PRO A 29 12.74 -9.23 9.39
N CYS A 30 12.59 -10.52 9.10
CA CYS A 30 12.34 -11.53 10.13
C CYS A 30 13.43 -12.61 10.11
N SER A 31 13.67 -13.23 11.26
CA SER A 31 14.53 -14.42 11.36
C SER A 31 13.72 -15.70 11.18
N ASP A 32 12.46 -15.72 11.63
CA ASP A 32 11.53 -16.83 11.43
C ASP A 32 10.42 -16.42 10.45
N PRO A 33 10.17 -17.16 9.35
CA PRO A 33 9.06 -16.91 8.43
C PRO A 33 7.68 -16.88 9.09
N ASN A 34 7.50 -17.54 10.24
CA ASN A 34 6.27 -17.55 11.02
C ASN A 34 6.10 -16.33 11.93
N ASP A 35 7.12 -15.47 12.04
CA ASP A 35 7.05 -14.24 12.84
C ASP A 35 5.93 -13.33 12.32
N GLU A 36 5.30 -12.60 13.23
CA GLU A 36 4.32 -11.58 12.89
C GLU A 36 4.95 -10.52 11.97
N VAL A 37 4.17 -9.96 11.03
CA VAL A 37 4.68 -8.95 10.09
C VAL A 37 4.73 -7.60 10.79
N TYR A 38 5.92 -7.01 10.87
CA TYR A 38 6.14 -5.67 11.40
C TYR A 38 6.37 -4.68 10.26
N CYS A 39 5.65 -3.57 10.29
CA CYS A 39 5.77 -2.50 9.34
C CYS A 39 5.81 -1.14 10.04
N ASN A 40 6.50 -0.18 9.44
CA ASN A 40 6.55 1.20 9.93
C ASN A 40 6.19 2.19 8.83
N LEU A 41 5.42 3.21 9.18
CA LEU A 41 5.02 4.32 8.32
C LEU A 41 5.96 5.51 8.52
N HIS A 42 6.28 6.16 7.41
CA HIS A 42 7.24 7.24 7.34
C HIS A 42 6.65 8.39 6.53
N VAL A 43 6.48 9.56 7.15
CA VAL A 43 6.04 10.77 6.42
C VAL A 43 7.20 11.28 5.56
N ARG A 44 6.92 11.54 4.28
CA ARG A 44 7.88 12.09 3.31
C ARG A 44 7.24 13.20 2.50
N ALA A 45 8.06 14.15 2.09
CA ALA A 45 7.68 15.23 1.18
C ALA A 45 7.63 14.71 -0.26
N MET A 46 6.68 15.21 -1.05
CA MET A 46 6.57 14.86 -2.48
C MET A 46 7.52 15.67 -3.37
N GLU A 47 8.09 16.76 -2.86
CA GLU A 47 9.00 17.62 -3.62
C GLU A 47 10.35 16.92 -3.85
N GLU A 48 10.79 16.11 -2.87
CA GLU A 48 12.02 15.32 -2.94
C GLU A 48 11.79 13.95 -2.28
N PRO A 49 11.02 13.06 -2.95
CA PRO A 49 10.72 11.75 -2.37
C PRO A 49 11.98 10.87 -2.39
N PRO A 50 12.21 10.05 -1.34
CA PRO A 50 13.23 9.00 -1.40
C PRO A 50 12.85 7.97 -2.47
N GLN A 51 13.74 7.03 -2.78
CA GLN A 51 13.36 5.92 -3.65
C GLN A 51 12.27 5.05 -3.02
N TYR A 52 11.24 4.72 -3.80
CA TYR A 52 10.14 3.88 -3.35
C TYR A 52 9.47 3.11 -4.49
N ILE A 53 8.71 2.10 -4.10
CA ILE A 53 7.92 1.25 -4.99
C ILE A 53 6.45 1.45 -4.65
N ALA A 54 5.61 1.69 -5.65
CA ALA A 54 4.16 1.69 -5.44
C ALA A 54 3.59 0.28 -5.66
N LEU A 55 2.65 -0.14 -4.80
CA LEU A 55 1.94 -1.41 -4.94
C LEU A 55 0.60 -1.20 -5.64
N SER A 56 0.43 -1.82 -6.79
CA SER A 56 -0.85 -1.92 -7.49
C SER A 56 -1.42 -3.32 -7.30
N TYR A 57 -2.54 -3.44 -6.59
CA TYR A 57 -3.16 -4.70 -6.22
C TYR A 57 -4.67 -4.55 -6.06
N THR A 58 -5.39 -5.67 -6.15
CA THR A 58 -6.80 -5.69 -5.78
C THR A 58 -6.91 -5.86 -4.27
N TRP A 59 -7.80 -5.10 -3.61
CA TRP A 59 -7.95 -5.23 -2.15
C TRP A 59 -8.48 -6.62 -1.74
N GLY A 60 -9.09 -7.35 -2.67
CA GLY A 60 -9.67 -8.67 -2.44
C GLY A 60 -10.90 -8.63 -1.53
N GLU A 61 -11.38 -9.81 -1.17
CA GLU A 61 -12.53 -9.96 -0.26
C GLU A 61 -12.27 -9.31 1.11
N PRO A 62 -13.28 -8.72 1.75
CA PRO A 62 -13.13 -8.07 3.07
C PRO A 62 -12.79 -9.07 4.19
N SER A 63 -12.99 -10.37 3.95
CA SER A 63 -12.63 -11.46 4.85
C SER A 63 -12.08 -12.66 4.08
N PRO A 64 -11.14 -13.44 4.64
CA PRO A 64 -10.55 -13.28 5.98
C PRO A 64 -9.59 -12.08 6.09
N THR A 65 -9.39 -11.60 7.32
CA THR A 65 -8.37 -10.58 7.65
C THR A 65 -7.26 -11.21 8.48
N ARG A 66 -6.08 -10.59 8.45
CA ARG A 66 -4.91 -10.97 9.23
C ARG A 66 -4.39 -9.77 10.01
N MET A 67 -3.73 -10.04 11.12
CA MET A 67 -3.07 -9.03 11.94
C MET A 67 -1.64 -8.81 11.43
N ILE A 68 -1.21 -7.56 11.47
CA ILE A 68 0.18 -7.13 11.37
C ILE A 68 0.44 -6.14 12.51
N MET A 69 1.71 -5.83 12.76
CA MET A 69 2.13 -4.75 13.65
C MET A 69 2.52 -3.53 12.80
N LEU A 70 1.74 -2.46 12.87
CA LEU A 70 1.97 -1.21 12.14
C LEU A 70 2.34 -0.11 13.14
N ASN A 71 3.55 0.45 13.05
CA ASN A 71 4.12 1.37 14.05
C ASN A 71 4.01 0.78 15.48
N GLY A 72 4.34 -0.51 15.64
CA GLY A 72 4.26 -1.21 16.93
C GLY A 72 2.83 -1.46 17.44
N ARG A 73 1.79 -1.27 16.62
CA ARG A 73 0.39 -1.45 17.02
C ARG A 73 -0.32 -2.50 16.16
N PRO A 74 -1.19 -3.34 16.75
CA PRO A 74 -1.93 -4.34 15.98
C PRO A 74 -2.87 -3.67 14.96
N PHE A 75 -2.72 -4.03 13.69
CA PHE A 75 -3.48 -3.49 12.56
C PHE A 75 -4.04 -4.61 11.69
N ARG A 76 -5.28 -4.47 11.22
CA ARG A 76 -5.94 -5.47 10.37
C ARG A 76 -5.76 -5.16 8.90
N VAL A 77 -5.27 -6.15 8.17
CA VAL A 77 -5.18 -6.13 6.72
C VAL A 77 -5.99 -7.28 6.12
N ARG A 78 -6.45 -7.11 4.87
CA ARG A 78 -7.09 -8.19 4.12
C ARG A 78 -6.07 -9.24 3.72
N GLN A 79 -6.53 -10.47 3.50
CA GLN A 79 -5.68 -11.61 3.16
C GLN A 79 -4.73 -11.31 1.98
N ASN A 80 -5.22 -10.68 0.91
CA ASN A 80 -4.39 -10.42 -0.27
C ASN A 80 -3.18 -9.52 0.01
N LEU A 81 -3.39 -8.46 0.81
CA LEU A 81 -2.30 -7.57 1.21
C LEU A 81 -1.35 -8.27 2.20
N TRP A 82 -1.90 -9.06 3.13
CA TRP A 82 -1.06 -9.84 4.05
C TRP A 82 -0.13 -10.80 3.30
N ASP A 83 -0.67 -11.51 2.29
CA ASP A 83 0.12 -12.44 1.47
C ASP A 83 1.25 -11.73 0.74
N PHE A 84 0.99 -10.53 0.20
CA PHE A 84 2.01 -9.68 -0.40
C PHE A 84 3.09 -9.30 0.62
N LEU A 85 2.71 -8.80 1.81
CA LEU A 85 3.67 -8.35 2.82
C LEU A 85 4.58 -9.49 3.29
N VAL A 86 4.02 -10.68 3.49
CA VAL A 86 4.80 -11.89 3.83
C VAL A 86 5.78 -12.24 2.72
N GLN A 87 5.35 -12.19 1.46
CA GLN A 87 6.23 -12.50 0.34
C GLN A 87 7.32 -11.44 0.16
N ALA A 88 6.98 -10.16 0.22
CA ALA A 88 7.92 -9.05 0.16
C ALA A 88 8.98 -9.17 1.28
N ARG A 89 8.56 -9.51 2.50
CA ARG A 89 9.46 -9.78 3.63
C ARG A 89 10.38 -10.97 3.35
N SER A 90 9.85 -12.09 2.83
CA SER A 90 10.64 -13.30 2.52
C SER A 90 11.71 -13.08 1.45
N HIS A 91 11.50 -12.10 0.57
CA HIS A 91 12.49 -11.67 -0.42
C HIS A 91 13.43 -10.57 0.10
N ASN A 92 13.41 -10.26 1.41
CA ASN A 92 14.19 -9.19 2.03
C ASN A 92 14.02 -7.84 1.31
N LEU A 93 12.79 -7.49 0.92
CA LEU A 93 12.53 -6.19 0.31
C LEU A 93 12.72 -5.06 1.34
N THR A 94 13.84 -4.36 1.25
CA THR A 94 14.19 -3.24 2.14
C THR A 94 13.76 -1.88 1.61
N THR A 95 13.41 -1.78 0.33
CA THR A 95 12.96 -0.54 -0.30
C THR A 95 11.62 -0.08 0.27
N MET A 96 11.44 1.23 0.41
CA MET A 96 10.18 1.81 0.86
C MET A 96 9.05 1.49 -0.11
N LEU A 97 7.87 1.20 0.42
CA LEU A 97 6.66 0.87 -0.33
C LEU A 97 5.60 1.95 -0.14
N TRP A 98 4.84 2.24 -1.18
CA TRP A 98 3.56 2.92 -1.04
C TRP A 98 2.42 1.91 -1.23
N VAL A 99 1.58 1.75 -0.21
CA VAL A 99 0.43 0.85 -0.19
C VAL A 99 -0.78 1.65 0.29
N ASP A 100 -1.74 1.89 -0.58
CA ASP A 100 -2.91 2.75 -0.33
C ASP A 100 -3.66 2.42 0.97
N ALA A 101 -3.87 1.14 1.28
CA ALA A 101 -4.61 0.67 2.45
C ALA A 101 -3.88 0.90 3.77
N LEU A 102 -2.57 1.16 3.74
CA LEU A 102 -1.74 1.39 4.92
C LEU A 102 -1.22 2.83 5.00
N CYS A 103 -0.81 3.41 3.87
CA CYS A 103 -0.21 4.74 3.81
C CYS A 103 -1.24 5.86 3.91
N ILE A 104 -2.52 5.57 3.61
CA ILE A 104 -3.64 6.50 3.72
C ILE A 104 -4.50 6.09 4.92
N ASP A 105 -4.85 7.04 5.78
CA ASP A 105 -5.91 6.83 6.77
C ASP A 105 -7.26 6.75 6.05
N GLN A 106 -7.70 5.50 5.84
CA GLN A 106 -8.95 5.20 5.17
C GLN A 106 -10.19 5.64 5.96
N SER A 107 -10.03 5.88 7.27
CA SER A 107 -11.11 6.32 8.16
C SER A 107 -11.35 7.82 8.08
N GLN A 108 -10.32 8.61 7.74
CA GLN A 108 -10.42 10.06 7.71
C GLN A 108 -10.65 10.60 6.29
N PHE A 109 -11.90 10.99 6.03
CA PHE A 109 -12.38 11.40 4.70
C PHE A 109 -11.55 12.50 4.03
N LYS A 110 -11.16 13.53 4.78
CA LYS A 110 -10.35 14.63 4.24
C LYS A 110 -8.97 14.15 3.80
N GLU A 111 -8.33 13.30 4.61
CA GLU A 111 -7.03 12.73 4.27
C GLU A 111 -7.14 11.82 3.05
N ARG A 112 -8.09 10.88 3.10
CA ARG A 112 -8.32 9.94 2.02
C ARG A 112 -8.53 10.63 0.68
N ASN A 113 -9.42 11.62 0.61
CA ASN A 113 -9.69 12.31 -0.64
C ASN A 113 -8.48 13.10 -1.13
N HIS A 114 -7.73 13.73 -0.23
CA HIS A 114 -6.51 14.43 -0.59
C HIS A 114 -5.46 13.47 -1.16
N GLN A 115 -5.18 12.34 -0.48
CA GLN A 115 -4.23 11.34 -0.97
C GLN A 115 -4.68 10.69 -2.28
N VAL A 116 -5.98 10.38 -2.43
CA VAL A 116 -6.55 9.86 -3.68
C VAL A 116 -6.35 10.84 -4.83
N SER A 117 -6.54 12.14 -4.60
CA SER A 117 -6.30 13.16 -5.64
C SER A 117 -4.84 13.24 -6.08
N MET A 118 -3.92 12.75 -5.26
CA MET A 118 -2.48 12.76 -5.53
C MET A 118 -1.94 11.41 -6.04
N MET A 119 -2.78 10.38 -6.16
CA MET A 119 -2.33 9.05 -6.58
C MET A 119 -1.57 9.10 -7.91
N GLY A 120 -2.02 9.90 -8.88
CA GLY A 120 -1.30 10.06 -10.15
C GLY A 120 0.16 10.47 -9.95
N ARG A 121 0.40 11.47 -9.07
CA ARG A 121 1.76 11.97 -8.74
C ARG A 121 2.57 10.94 -7.95
N ILE A 122 1.94 10.20 -7.04
CA ILE A 122 2.59 9.14 -6.26
C ILE A 122 3.02 7.98 -7.18
N TYR A 123 2.12 7.50 -8.04
CA TYR A 123 2.49 6.42 -8.96
C TYR A 123 3.55 6.85 -9.98
N SER A 124 3.46 8.07 -10.53
CA SER A 124 4.47 8.58 -11.47
C SER A 124 5.83 8.84 -10.81
N GLY A 125 5.85 9.13 -9.51
CA GLY A 125 7.08 9.39 -8.76
C GLY A 125 7.76 8.13 -8.22
N ALA A 126 7.10 6.98 -8.28
CA ALA A 126 7.68 5.71 -7.83
C ALA A 126 8.77 5.23 -8.79
N ASN A 127 9.84 4.63 -8.26
CA ASN A 127 10.90 4.04 -9.09
C ASN A 127 10.39 2.82 -9.85
N TYR A 128 9.52 2.06 -9.22
CA TYR A 128 8.86 0.90 -9.80
C TYR A 128 7.42 0.80 -9.29
N VAL A 129 6.58 0.15 -10.09
CA VAL A 129 5.24 -0.26 -9.66
C VAL A 129 5.21 -1.78 -9.65
N ILE A 130 4.98 -2.39 -8.49
CA ILE A 130 4.73 -3.82 -8.39
C ILE A 130 3.24 -4.07 -8.61
N VAL A 131 2.94 -4.95 -9.54
CA VAL A 131 1.60 -5.46 -9.78
C VAL A 131 1.43 -6.78 -9.02
N TRP A 132 0.55 -6.79 -8.02
CA TRP A 132 0.27 -7.96 -7.20
C TRP A 132 -1.14 -8.49 -7.46
N LEU A 133 -1.21 -9.68 -8.03
CA LEU A 133 -2.47 -10.35 -8.38
C LEU A 133 -2.95 -11.35 -7.31
N GLY A 134 -2.20 -11.48 -6.21
CA GLY A 134 -2.42 -12.50 -5.19
C GLY A 134 -1.58 -13.74 -5.41
N ARG A 135 -1.60 -14.64 -4.41
CA ARG A 135 -0.93 -15.94 -4.52
C ARG A 135 -1.54 -16.73 -5.67
N VAL A 136 -0.68 -17.35 -6.48
CA VAL A 136 -1.11 -18.28 -7.53
C VAL A 136 -1.90 -19.40 -6.87
N THR A 137 -3.19 -19.47 -7.18
CA THR A 137 -4.02 -20.62 -6.87
C THR A 137 -4.17 -21.46 -8.14
N PRO A 138 -4.46 -22.77 -8.05
CA PRO A 138 -4.72 -23.61 -9.23
C PRO A 138 -5.82 -23.05 -10.16
N THR A 139 -6.72 -22.23 -9.63
CA THR A 139 -7.78 -21.54 -10.39
C THR A 139 -7.25 -20.32 -11.15
N LEU A 140 -6.27 -19.60 -10.61
CA LEU A 140 -5.71 -18.40 -11.25
C LEU A 140 -4.96 -18.72 -12.56
N GLU A 141 -4.29 -19.87 -12.65
CA GLU A 141 -3.56 -20.31 -13.86
C GLU A 141 -4.39 -20.21 -15.16
N LYS A 142 -5.69 -20.52 -15.09
CA LYS A 142 -6.60 -20.44 -16.26
C LYS A 142 -7.04 -19.03 -16.60
N SER A 143 -6.98 -18.09 -15.65
CA SER A 143 -7.46 -16.71 -15.79
C SER A 143 -6.38 -15.72 -16.24
N TRP A 144 -5.11 -16.14 -16.26
CA TRP A 144 -3.97 -15.32 -16.68
C TRP A 144 -4.10 -14.76 -18.11
N GLN A 145 -4.77 -15.49 -19.01
CA GLN A 145 -4.95 -15.07 -20.40
C GLN A 145 -5.97 -13.92 -20.58
N LEU A 146 -6.88 -13.71 -19.62
CA LEU A 146 -7.95 -12.70 -19.72
C LEU A 146 -7.59 -11.39 -19.00
N MET A 147 -6.76 -11.43 -17.96
CA MET A 147 -6.48 -10.25 -17.11
C MET A 147 -5.53 -9.23 -17.75
N ASN A 148 -4.70 -9.64 -18.71
CA ASN A 148 -3.65 -8.77 -19.26
C ASN A 148 -4.21 -7.56 -20.04
N THR A 149 -5.42 -7.68 -20.61
CA THR A 149 -6.05 -6.62 -21.42
C THR A 149 -6.80 -5.60 -20.56
N THR A 150 -7.55 -6.04 -19.54
CA THR A 150 -8.38 -5.15 -18.71
C THR A 150 -7.54 -4.36 -17.69
N TYR A 151 -6.49 -4.98 -17.15
CA TYR A 151 -5.68 -4.37 -16.10
C TYR A 151 -4.85 -3.18 -16.59
N LEU A 152 -4.29 -3.28 -17.81
CA LEU A 152 -3.60 -2.17 -18.47
C LEU A 152 -4.54 -1.00 -18.76
N TYR A 153 -5.82 -1.25 -19.04
CA TYR A 153 -6.81 -0.18 -19.24
C TYR A 153 -7.11 0.56 -17.94
N PHE A 154 -7.24 -0.12 -16.80
CA PHE A 154 -7.48 0.53 -15.51
C PHE A 154 -6.32 1.41 -15.07
N ILE A 155 -5.07 0.92 -15.19
CA ILE A 155 -3.88 1.72 -14.88
C ILE A 155 -3.76 2.90 -15.86
N LYS A 156 -3.98 2.67 -17.16
CA LYS A 156 -3.91 3.73 -18.18
C LYS A 156 -5.01 4.78 -18.03
N MET A 157 -6.21 4.42 -17.59
CA MET A 157 -7.30 5.37 -17.28
C MET A 157 -7.06 6.16 -16.00
N TRP A 158 -6.44 5.55 -14.98
CA TRP A 158 -6.12 6.24 -13.72
C TRP A 158 -4.92 7.17 -13.84
N ILE A 159 -3.87 6.79 -14.58
CA ILE A 159 -2.67 7.62 -14.80
C ILE A 159 -2.95 8.79 -15.75
N ASN A 160 -3.84 8.62 -16.75
CA ASN A 160 -4.10 9.64 -17.78
C ASN A 160 -5.40 10.43 -17.59
N LYS A 161 -6.01 10.45 -16.40
CA LYS A 161 -7.15 11.35 -16.19
C LYS A 161 -6.61 12.79 -16.07
N PRO A 162 -6.89 13.70 -17.02
CA PRO A 162 -6.44 15.08 -16.89
C PRO A 162 -7.03 15.69 -15.63
N ALA A 163 -6.22 16.44 -14.89
CA ALA A 163 -6.69 17.26 -13.79
C ALA A 163 -7.71 18.25 -14.34
N GLY A 164 -8.99 18.00 -14.07
CA GLY A 164 -10.08 18.94 -14.29
C GLY A 164 -10.25 19.83 -13.07
#